data_AF-A0A9N9BYU9-F1
#
_entry.id   AF-A0A9N9BYU9-F1
#
_cell.length_a   1.000
_cell.length_b   1.000
_cell.length_c   1.000
_cell.angle_alpha   90.00
_cell.angle_beta   90.00
_cell.angle_gamma   90.00
#
_symmetry.space_group_name_H-M   'P 1'
#
loop_
_entity.id
_entity.type
_entity.pdbx_description
1 polymer ?
#
loop_
_entity_poly.entity_id
_entity_poly.type
_entity_poly.pdbx_seq_one_letter_code
_entity_poly.pdbx_strand_id
1 'polypeptide(L)'
;MSNHFFYRSTLSTTAIRGFLARSDKKSKGSPPPGMPGSQNTNITDTRYQIIKRILYETPKPELPKMTEQDLERHQTIDRAWKLFLRNQQEKRENELAAKYRMLNEANIELEKLGPRLFNSAQMGNKIMFPRQMKIPTETPPLNGWNYDYKPPSNPKESS
;
A
#
# COMPACT_ATOMS: atom_id res chain seq x y z
N MET A 1 -20.82 -10.76 28.62
CA MET A 1 -19.56 -11.13 27.93
C MET A 1 -19.36 -10.15 26.79
N SER A 2 -18.50 -9.15 26.98
CA SER A 2 -18.30 -8.06 26.02
C SER A 2 -17.04 -8.33 25.22
N ASN A 3 -17.20 -8.67 23.93
CA ASN A 3 -16.09 -8.81 23.00
C ASN A 3 -16.08 -7.61 22.05
N HIS A 4 -15.38 -6.55 22.45
CA HIS A 4 -14.96 -5.48 21.56
C HIS A 4 -13.74 -5.94 20.77
N PHE A 5 -13.95 -6.42 19.54
CA PHE A 5 -12.89 -6.54 18.55
C PHE A 5 -12.97 -5.35 17.58
N PHE A 6 -12.42 -4.22 18.01
CA PHE A 6 -12.08 -3.13 17.10
C PHE A 6 -10.65 -3.35 16.58
N TYR A 7 -10.51 -3.98 15.42
CA TYR A 7 -9.30 -3.80 14.61
C TYR A 7 -9.53 -2.60 13.68
N ARG A 8 -9.44 -1.39 14.22
CA ARG A 8 -9.10 -0.22 13.40
C ARG A 8 -7.59 -0.29 13.19
N SER A 9 -7.15 -0.64 11.99
CA SER A 9 -5.81 -0.29 11.55
C SER A 9 -5.72 1.23 11.47
N THR A 10 -5.29 1.87 12.55
CA THR A 10 -4.84 3.25 12.50
C THR A 10 -3.46 3.23 11.84
N LEU A 11 -3.42 3.44 10.52
CA LEU A 11 -2.21 3.98 9.92
C LEU A 11 -2.06 5.39 10.49
N SER A 12 -1.34 5.48 11.60
CA SER A 12 -0.90 6.71 12.24
C SER A 12 0.05 7.41 11.29
N THR A 13 -0.44 8.38 10.52
CA THR A 13 0.37 9.37 9.81
C THR A 13 0.81 10.44 10.81
N THR A 14 1.58 10.04 11.81
CA THR A 14 2.19 11.00 12.75
C THR A 14 3.48 10.43 13.33
N ALA A 15 4.45 10.13 12.46
CA ALA A 15 5.86 10.11 12.83
C ALA A 15 6.70 9.98 11.56
N ILE A 16 7.41 11.05 11.21
CA ILE A 16 8.80 11.11 10.73
C ILE A 16 8.97 12.57 10.25
N ARG A 17 9.13 13.47 11.21
CA ARG A 17 9.82 14.75 11.02
C ARG A 17 10.45 15.13 12.36
N GLY A 18 11.61 14.54 12.62
CA GLY A 18 12.42 14.86 13.78
C GLY A 18 13.77 14.22 13.66
N PHE A 19 14.82 15.05 13.80
CA PHE A 19 16.25 14.75 13.82
C PHE A 19 17.01 14.83 12.50
N LEU A 20 17.52 16.04 12.24
CA LEU A 20 18.94 16.34 12.01
C LEU A 20 19.13 17.86 12.16
N ALA A 21 19.18 18.34 13.42
CA ALA A 21 19.64 19.69 13.72
C ALA A 21 21.04 19.57 14.32
N ARG A 22 22.06 19.59 13.46
CA ARG A 22 23.44 19.83 13.87
C ARG A 22 23.60 21.35 13.93
N SER A 23 23.70 21.88 15.14
CA SER A 23 23.91 23.31 15.37
C SER A 23 25.38 23.66 15.16
N ASP A 24 25.72 24.31 14.05
CA ASP A 24 26.96 25.06 13.91
C ASP A 24 26.66 26.56 13.93
N LYS A 25 27.43 27.29 14.75
CA LYS A 25 27.29 28.73 14.98
C LYS A 25 27.96 29.53 13.84
N LYS A 26 27.37 30.69 13.54
CA LYS A 26 27.86 31.86 12.75
C LYS A 26 27.91 31.72 11.22
N SER A 27 26.99 32.42 10.54
CA SER A 27 27.27 33.75 9.95
C SER A 27 25.95 34.40 9.49
N LYS A 28 25.81 35.72 9.70
CA LYS A 28 24.70 36.51 9.14
C LYS A 28 24.98 36.71 7.64
N GLY A 29 24.54 35.79 6.81
CA GLY A 29 24.52 35.93 5.36
C GLY A 29 23.16 35.49 4.87
N SER A 30 22.37 36.42 4.33
CA SER A 30 21.13 36.07 3.64
C SER A 30 21.47 35.11 2.48
N PRO A 31 20.70 34.04 2.27
CA PRO A 31 20.98 33.10 1.19
C PRO A 31 20.82 33.77 -0.18
N PRO A 32 21.62 33.39 -1.19
CA PRO A 32 21.58 33.98 -2.52
C PRO A 32 20.25 33.65 -3.24
N PRO A 33 19.74 34.58 -4.06
CA PRO A 33 18.47 34.40 -4.76
C PRO A 33 18.61 33.30 -5.81
N GLY A 34 17.95 32.16 -5.62
CA GLY A 34 17.96 31.06 -6.58
C GLY A 34 17.88 29.63 -6.02
N MET A 35 17.97 29.42 -4.70
CA MET A 35 17.73 28.08 -4.13
C MET A 35 16.24 27.69 -4.20
N PRO A 36 15.89 26.49 -4.68
CA PRO A 36 14.53 25.97 -4.55
C PRO A 36 14.24 25.75 -3.06
N GLY A 37 13.40 26.62 -2.49
CA GLY A 37 13.09 26.68 -1.06
C GLY A 37 13.41 28.02 -0.40
N SER A 38 14.12 28.93 -1.08
CA SER A 38 14.39 30.29 -0.62
C SER A 38 13.72 31.31 -1.54
N GLN A 39 12.40 31.25 -1.60
CA GLN A 39 11.59 32.32 -2.17
C GLN A 39 10.59 32.74 -1.11
N ASN A 40 10.47 34.05 -0.93
CA ASN A 40 9.55 34.72 -0.02
C ASN A 40 8.23 33.94 0.08
N THR A 41 7.70 33.76 1.28
CA THR A 41 6.30 33.39 1.50
C THR A 41 5.43 34.53 0.99
N ASN A 42 5.40 34.72 -0.32
CA ASN A 42 4.58 35.69 -0.98
C ASN A 42 3.17 35.12 -0.84
N ILE A 43 2.47 35.63 0.16
CA ILE A 43 1.04 35.44 0.48
C ILE A 43 0.13 35.69 -0.76
N THR A 44 0.71 36.18 -1.85
CA THR A 44 0.13 36.45 -3.17
C THR A 44 0.19 35.26 -4.15
N ASP A 45 0.82 34.12 -3.81
CA ASP A 45 0.80 32.93 -4.68
C ASP A 45 -0.64 32.40 -4.82
N THR A 46 -1.18 32.42 -6.04
CA THR A 46 -2.52 31.94 -6.36
C THR A 46 -2.70 30.46 -6.02
N ARG A 47 -1.62 29.66 -6.05
CA ARG A 47 -1.66 28.25 -5.61
C ARG A 47 -1.92 28.12 -4.12
N TYR A 48 -1.34 28.99 -3.30
CA TYR A 48 -1.59 29.01 -1.85
C TYR A 48 -3.05 29.33 -1.56
N GLN A 49 -3.61 30.32 -2.24
CA GLN A 49 -5.03 30.69 -2.14
C GLN A 49 -5.94 29.53 -2.56
N ILE A 50 -5.64 28.85 -3.67
CA ILE A 50 -6.41 27.69 -4.15
C ILE A 50 -6.34 26.52 -3.15
N ILE A 51 -5.14 26.18 -2.67
CA ILE A 51 -4.97 25.10 -1.68
C ILE A 51 -5.69 25.44 -0.38
N LYS A 52 -5.55 26.68 0.12
CA LYS A 52 -6.25 27.15 1.31
C LYS A 52 -7.77 27.07 1.11
N ARG A 53 -8.26 27.46 -0.05
CA ARG A 53 -9.69 27.39 -0.40
C ARG A 53 -10.21 25.96 -0.41
N ILE A 54 -9.48 25.04 -1.05
CA ILE A 54 -9.86 23.62 -1.13
C ILE A 54 -9.87 22.98 0.27
N LEU A 55 -8.84 23.24 1.09
CA LEU A 55 -8.68 22.57 2.38
C LEU A 55 -9.59 23.13 3.48
N TYR A 56 -9.84 24.45 3.47
CA TYR A 56 -10.45 25.13 4.61
C TYR A 56 -11.72 25.91 4.26
N GLU A 57 -11.79 26.52 3.08
CA GLU A 57 -12.92 27.39 2.71
C GLU A 57 -14.04 26.63 1.99
N THR A 58 -13.79 25.40 1.53
CA THR A 58 -14.81 24.56 0.91
C THR A 58 -15.72 24.01 2.03
N PRO A 59 -16.98 24.47 2.12
CA PRO A 59 -17.86 24.04 3.19
C PRO A 59 -18.08 22.53 3.08
N LYS A 60 -18.02 21.84 4.22
CA LYS A 60 -18.37 20.41 4.25
C LYS A 60 -19.86 20.30 3.93
N PRO A 61 -20.26 19.43 2.99
CA PRO A 61 -21.67 19.25 2.70
C PRO A 61 -22.37 18.73 3.96
N GLU A 62 -23.52 19.32 4.31
CA GLU A 62 -24.37 18.82 5.37
C GLU A 62 -24.86 17.41 4.99
N LEU A 63 -24.74 16.47 5.92
CA LEU A 63 -25.15 15.09 5.66
C LEU A 63 -26.68 15.02 5.53
N PRO A 64 -27.22 14.29 4.53
CA PRO A 64 -28.65 14.05 4.46
C PRO A 64 -29.15 13.39 5.75
N LYS A 65 -30.25 13.89 6.31
CA LYS A 65 -30.91 13.26 7.46
C LYS A 65 -31.56 11.96 6.98
N MET A 66 -31.03 10.82 7.43
CA MET A 66 -31.64 9.52 7.14
C MET A 66 -32.91 9.35 7.98
N THR A 67 -33.96 8.80 7.36
CA THR A 67 -35.12 8.30 8.11
C THR A 67 -34.73 7.06 8.92
N GLU A 68 -35.53 6.68 9.91
CA GLU A 68 -35.28 5.46 10.70
C GLU A 68 -35.20 4.21 9.80
N GLN A 69 -36.12 4.10 8.83
CA GLN A 69 -36.10 3.01 7.85
C GLN A 69 -34.83 3.00 7.00
N ASP A 70 -34.32 4.16 6.59
CA ASP A 70 -33.08 4.25 5.83
C ASP A 70 -31.87 3.83 6.68
N LEU A 71 -31.88 4.17 7.96
CA LEU A 71 -30.85 3.74 8.90
C LEU A 71 -30.84 2.21 9.07
N GLU A 72 -32.00 1.59 9.20
CA GLU A 72 -32.13 0.13 9.27
C GLU A 72 -31.62 -0.56 8.00
N ARG A 73 -31.98 -0.03 6.82
CA ARG A 73 -31.47 -0.51 5.53
C ARG A 73 -29.95 -0.39 5.47
N HIS A 74 -29.41 0.76 5.85
CA HIS A 74 -27.98 1.01 5.88
C HIS A 74 -27.24 0.03 6.82
N GLN A 75 -27.74 -0.15 8.04
CA GLN A 75 -27.18 -1.10 9.00
C GLN A 75 -27.21 -2.55 8.48
N THR A 76 -28.25 -2.91 7.75
CA THR A 76 -28.39 -4.25 7.17
C THR A 76 -27.38 -4.47 6.05
N ILE A 77 -27.21 -3.50 5.15
CA ILE A 77 -26.19 -3.52 4.10
C ILE A 77 -24.79 -3.64 4.72
N ASP A 78 -24.49 -2.83 5.74
CA ASP A 78 -23.20 -2.85 6.42
C ASP A 78 -22.91 -4.20 7.09
N ARG A 79 -23.90 -4.79 7.76
CA ARG A 79 -23.76 -6.12 8.38
C ARG A 79 -23.52 -7.19 7.31
N ALA A 80 -24.29 -7.18 6.23
CA ALA A 80 -24.12 -8.12 5.12
C ALA A 80 -22.74 -7.98 4.47
N TRP A 81 -22.26 -6.75 4.26
CA TRP A 81 -20.93 -6.48 3.73
C TRP A 81 -19.81 -6.99 4.65
N LYS A 82 -19.93 -6.77 5.96
CA LYS A 82 -18.97 -7.30 6.95
C LYS A 82 -18.93 -8.82 6.95
N LEU A 83 -20.09 -9.48 6.85
CA LEU A 83 -20.17 -10.93 6.74
C LEU A 83 -19.51 -11.42 5.43
N PHE A 84 -19.77 -10.76 4.31
CA PHE A 84 -19.13 -11.07 3.03
C PHE A 84 -17.60 -10.95 3.11
N LEU A 85 -17.08 -9.85 3.67
CA LEU A 85 -15.65 -9.64 3.83
C LEU A 85 -15.00 -10.71 4.73
N ARG A 86 -15.66 -11.08 5.83
CA ARG A 86 -15.21 -12.18 6.70
C ARG A 86 -15.09 -13.48 5.90
N ASN A 87 -16.12 -13.84 5.15
CA ASN A 87 -16.12 -15.09 4.37
C ASN A 87 -15.02 -15.08 3.30
N GLN A 88 -14.79 -13.95 2.63
CA GLN A 88 -13.70 -13.80 1.65
C GLN A 88 -12.32 -13.92 2.30
N GLN A 89 -12.14 -13.39 3.51
CA GLN A 89 -10.90 -13.55 4.26
C GLN A 89 -10.68 -15.00 4.67
N GLU A 90 -11.68 -15.65 5.27
CA GLU A 90 -11.62 -17.05 5.68
C GLU A 90 -11.29 -17.96 4.49
N LYS A 91 -11.89 -17.71 3.32
CA LYS A 91 -11.56 -18.44 2.09
C LYS A 91 -10.08 -18.29 1.71
N ARG A 92 -9.54 -17.07 1.70
CA ARG A 92 -8.12 -16.82 1.38
C ARG A 92 -7.19 -17.47 2.40
N GLU A 93 -7.53 -17.42 3.68
CA GLU A 93 -6.75 -18.05 4.75
C GLU A 93 -6.75 -19.57 4.64
N ASN A 94 -7.91 -20.18 4.37
CA ASN A 94 -8.04 -21.61 4.13
C ASN A 94 -7.24 -22.08 2.90
N GLU A 95 -7.30 -21.32 1.80
CA GLU A 95 -6.49 -21.58 0.61
C GLU A 95 -4.98 -21.49 0.90
N LEU A 96 -4.55 -20.47 1.66
CA LEU A 96 -3.15 -20.30 2.05
C LEU A 96 -2.68 -21.44 2.96
N ALA A 97 -3.51 -21.84 3.92
CA ALA A 97 -3.24 -22.97 4.81
C ALA A 97 -3.15 -24.30 4.05
N ALA A 98 -4.01 -24.50 3.04
CA ALA A 98 -3.92 -25.66 2.16
C ALA A 98 -2.61 -25.68 1.36
N LYS A 99 -2.23 -24.55 0.74
CA LYS A 99 -0.95 -24.40 0.02
C LYS A 99 0.25 -24.68 0.93
N TYR A 100 0.23 -24.14 2.15
CA TYR A 100 1.28 -24.38 3.12
C TYR A 100 1.39 -25.85 3.53
N ARG A 101 0.26 -26.52 3.78
CA ARG A 101 0.24 -27.96 4.09
C ARG A 101 0.88 -28.79 2.98
N MET A 102 0.50 -28.55 1.73
CA MET A 102 1.08 -29.24 0.57
C MET A 102 2.58 -28.97 0.42
N LEU A 103 2.99 -27.71 0.59
CA LEU A 103 4.41 -27.32 0.53
C LEU A 103 5.23 -28.01 1.63
N ASN A 104 4.68 -28.08 2.83
CA ASN A 104 5.33 -28.73 3.97
C ASN A 104 5.46 -30.25 3.75
N GLU A 105 4.40 -30.90 3.28
CA GLU A 105 4.41 -32.32 2.92
C GLU A 105 5.47 -32.62 1.86
N ALA A 106 5.50 -31.85 0.77
CA ALA A 106 6.51 -31.99 -0.28
C ALA A 106 7.95 -31.76 0.23
N ASN A 107 8.16 -30.80 1.14
CA ASN A 107 9.47 -30.57 1.76
C ASN A 107 9.91 -31.75 2.64
N ILE A 108 8.99 -32.36 3.39
CA ILE A 108 9.27 -33.56 4.20
C ILE A 108 9.67 -34.73 3.28
N GLU A 109 8.99 -34.90 2.15
CA GLU A 109 9.37 -35.92 1.16
C GLU A 109 10.75 -35.63 0.56
N LEU A 110 11.04 -34.37 0.22
CA LEU A 110 12.33 -33.95 -0.33
C LEU A 110 13.49 -34.23 0.65
N GLU A 111 13.26 -34.00 1.95
CA GLU A 111 14.23 -34.28 3.01
C GLU A 111 14.56 -35.78 3.08
N LYS A 112 13.54 -36.64 2.95
CA LYS A 112 13.72 -38.11 2.94
C LYS A 112 14.51 -38.58 1.73
N LEU A 113 14.30 -37.97 0.56
CA LEU A 113 14.95 -38.39 -0.70
C LEU A 113 16.42 -38.00 -0.75
N GLY A 114 16.80 -36.82 -0.26
CA GLY A 114 18.21 -36.44 -0.27
C GLY A 114 18.54 -35.10 0.40
N PRO A 115 19.54 -35.06 1.30
CA PRO A 115 19.89 -33.85 2.05
C PRO A 115 20.43 -32.73 1.18
N ARG A 116 21.13 -33.04 0.08
CA ARG A 116 21.67 -32.02 -0.84
C ARG A 116 20.56 -31.20 -1.51
N LEU A 117 19.51 -31.86 -2.01
CA LEU A 117 18.40 -31.20 -2.68
C LEU A 117 17.60 -30.34 -1.70
N PHE A 118 17.30 -30.91 -0.52
CA PHE A 118 16.67 -30.19 0.56
C PHE A 118 17.44 -28.92 0.94
N ASN A 119 18.74 -29.04 1.20
CA ASN A 119 19.59 -27.90 1.54
C ASN A 119 19.56 -26.83 0.44
N SER A 120 19.64 -27.23 -0.84
CA SER A 120 19.58 -26.28 -1.96
C SER A 120 18.25 -25.56 -2.08
N ALA A 121 17.13 -26.20 -1.74
CA ALA A 121 15.81 -25.59 -1.75
C ALA A 121 15.59 -24.62 -0.56
N GLN A 122 16.20 -24.91 0.59
CA GLN A 122 16.16 -24.03 1.77
C GLN A 122 17.07 -22.80 1.65
N MET A 123 18.03 -22.81 0.72
CA MET A 123 18.85 -21.63 0.44
C MET A 123 17.97 -20.51 -0.12
N GLY A 124 17.67 -19.52 0.73
CA GLY A 124 16.87 -18.36 0.36
C GLY A 124 17.58 -17.49 -0.66
N ASN A 125 16.98 -17.37 -1.85
CA ASN A 125 17.35 -16.33 -2.80
C ASN A 125 16.58 -15.04 -2.49
N LYS A 126 17.13 -13.89 -2.88
CA LYS A 126 16.41 -12.62 -2.79
C LYS A 126 15.14 -12.69 -3.64
N ILE A 127 13.98 -12.85 -3.01
CA ILE A 127 12.69 -12.95 -3.69
C ILE A 127 12.33 -11.57 -4.22
N MET A 128 12.45 -11.39 -5.54
CA MET A 128 12.07 -10.16 -6.24
C MET A 128 10.97 -10.49 -7.24
N PHE A 129 9.88 -9.73 -7.20
CA PHE A 129 8.85 -9.85 -8.23
C PHE A 129 9.36 -9.20 -9.53
N PRO A 130 9.18 -9.85 -10.70
CA PRO A 130 9.60 -9.30 -11.97
C PRO A 130 8.73 -8.10 -12.34
N ARG A 131 9.33 -7.04 -12.89
CA ARG A 131 8.62 -5.79 -13.28
C ARG A 131 7.59 -6.00 -14.39
N GLN A 132 7.74 -7.07 -15.15
CA GLN A 132 6.82 -7.48 -16.21
C GLN A 132 5.51 -8.02 -15.62
N MET A 133 5.51 -8.52 -14.38
CA MET A 133 4.28 -8.93 -13.70
C MET A 133 3.50 -7.69 -13.27
N LYS A 134 2.44 -7.38 -14.01
CA LYS A 134 1.58 -6.21 -13.77
C LYS A 134 0.44 -6.54 -12.81
N ILE A 135 -0.04 -5.48 -12.15
CA ILE A 135 -1.31 -5.54 -11.42
C ILE A 135 -2.43 -5.65 -12.46
N PRO A 136 -3.44 -6.53 -12.27
CA PRO A 136 -4.56 -6.64 -13.19
C PRO A 136 -5.28 -5.30 -13.39
N THR A 137 -5.68 -5.03 -14.63
CA THR A 137 -6.48 -3.86 -15.02
C THR A 137 -7.91 -4.30 -15.34
N GLU A 138 -8.89 -3.40 -15.13
CA GLU A 138 -10.31 -3.69 -15.41
C GLU A 138 -10.57 -4.05 -16.88
N THR A 139 -9.92 -3.34 -17.80
CA THR A 139 -9.95 -3.65 -19.24
C THR A 139 -8.58 -4.15 -19.67
N PRO A 140 -8.49 -5.26 -20.43
CA PRO A 140 -7.21 -5.74 -20.95
C PRO A 140 -6.61 -4.74 -21.95
N PRO A 141 -5.28 -4.72 -22.14
CA PRO A 141 -4.65 -3.90 -23.16
C PRO A 141 -5.06 -4.37 -24.56
N LEU A 142 -5.10 -3.44 -25.53
CA LEU A 142 -5.38 -3.73 -26.95
C LEU A 142 -4.48 -4.84 -27.50
N ASN A 143 -3.19 -4.79 -27.17
CA ASN A 143 -2.20 -5.76 -27.63
C ASN A 143 -2.10 -7.01 -26.73
N GLY A 144 -3.04 -7.22 -25.80
CA GLY A 144 -3.20 -8.43 -24.99
C GLY A 144 -1.89 -8.97 -24.41
N TRP A 145 -1.38 -10.06 -25.00
CA TRP A 145 -0.16 -10.75 -24.61
C TRP A 145 0.99 -10.49 -25.58
N ASN A 146 2.20 -10.23 -25.06
CA ASN A 146 3.40 -10.05 -25.87
C ASN A 146 4.11 -11.40 -26.12
N TYR A 147 3.94 -11.96 -27.31
CA TYR A 147 4.59 -13.21 -27.73
C TYR A 147 6.06 -13.05 -28.12
N ASP A 148 6.50 -11.84 -28.46
CA ASP A 148 7.87 -11.54 -28.92
C ASP A 148 8.83 -11.19 -27.77
N TYR A 149 8.47 -11.55 -26.54
CA TYR A 149 9.26 -11.21 -25.35
C TYR A 149 10.68 -11.77 -25.44
N LYS A 150 11.67 -10.90 -25.22
CA LYS A 150 13.09 -11.26 -25.06
C LYS A 150 13.58 -10.75 -23.70
N PRO A 151 14.32 -11.57 -22.93
CA PRO A 151 14.91 -11.10 -21.68
C PRO A 151 15.91 -9.96 -21.98
N PRO A 152 16.01 -8.94 -21.12
CA PRO A 152 16.99 -7.88 -21.31
C PRO A 152 18.41 -8.47 -21.27
N SER A 153 19.27 -8.07 -22.22
CA SER A 153 20.66 -8.54 -22.32
C SER A 153 21.49 -8.20 -21.08
N ASN A 154 21.20 -7.05 -20.45
CA ASN A 154 21.80 -6.61 -19.20
C ASN A 154 20.75 -6.45 -18.09
N PRO A 155 20.91 -7.12 -16.92
CA PRO A 155 19.94 -7.04 -15.83
C PRO A 155 19.82 -5.65 -15.17
N LYS A 156 20.71 -4.70 -15.49
CA LYS A 156 20.71 -3.32 -14.93
C LYS A 156 19.96 -2.30 -15.77
N GLU A 157 19.72 -2.55 -17.06
CA GLU A 157 19.08 -1.61 -17.99
C GLU A 157 17.55 -1.54 -17.82
N SER A 158 16.95 -2.49 -17.09
CA SER A 158 15.52 -2.48 -16.77
C SER A 158 15.15 -1.67 -15.51
N SER A 159 16.02 -0.76 -15.05
CA SER A 159 15.90 -0.03 -13.77
C SER A 159 14.99 1.19 -13.85
#